data_AF-A0A2G2ZW74-F1
#
_entry.id   AF-A0A2G2ZW74-F1
#
_cell.length_a   1.000
_cell.length_b   1.000
_cell.length_c   1.000
_cell.angle_alpha   90.00
_cell.angle_beta   90.00
_cell.angle_gamma   90.00
#
_symmetry.space_group_name_H-M   'P 1'
#
loop_
_entity.id
_entity.type
_entity.pdbx_description
1 polymer ?
#
loop_
_entity_poly.entity_id
_entity_poly.type
_entity_poly.pdbx_seq_one_letter_code
_entity_poly.pdbx_strand_id
1 'polypeptide(L)'
;MKKLQITGYRGTKFPNWLADHSFLKLLVQLSLSNCKDYDSLPALGQLPSLKFLAIRGMHRITEVMEEFYRSSSSKKPFNSLEKLEFAEIPEWKHWHVLGNGEFPRL
;
A
#
# COMPACT_ATOMS: atom_id res chain seq x y z
N MET A 1 4.48 3.34 17.63
CA MET A 1 3.88 3.90 16.41
C MET A 1 5.00 4.31 15.46
N LYS A 2 5.03 3.79 14.23
CA LYS A 2 6.02 4.19 13.22
C LYS A 2 5.35 4.81 11.99
N LYS A 3 6.03 5.76 11.36
CA LYS A 3 5.60 6.43 10.12
C LYS A 3 6.72 6.28 9.10
N LEU A 4 6.38 5.96 7.87
CA LEU A 4 7.32 5.83 6.77
C LEU A 4 6.85 6.68 5.60
N GLN A 5 7.75 7.51 5.08
CA GLN A 5 7.54 8.29 3.88
C GLN A 5 8.67 7.96 2.89
N ILE A 6 8.31 7.58 1.68
CA ILE A 6 9.22 7.30 0.58
C ILE A 6 8.89 8.30 -0.51
N THR A 7 9.88 9.09 -0.93
CA THR A 7 9.70 10.11 -1.96
C THR A 7 10.79 10.02 -3.00
N GLY A 8 10.42 9.99 -4.29
CA GLY A 8 11.39 10.01 -5.39
C GLY A 8 12.23 8.73 -5.53
N TYR A 9 11.77 7.61 -4.97
CA TYR A 9 12.50 6.34 -5.07
C TYR A 9 12.52 5.85 -6.52
N ARG A 10 13.74 5.68 -7.06
CA ARG A 10 14.01 5.26 -8.45
C ARG A 10 14.22 3.77 -8.62
N GLY A 11 14.13 3.00 -7.54
CA GLY A 11 14.18 1.54 -7.63
C GLY A 11 12.86 1.01 -8.18
N THR A 12 12.95 -0.05 -8.98
CA THR A 12 11.77 -0.71 -9.59
C THR A 12 11.12 -1.73 -8.66
N LYS A 13 11.77 -2.07 -7.53
CA LYS A 13 11.28 -3.03 -6.53
C LYS A 13 11.29 -2.42 -5.14
N PHE A 14 10.33 -2.80 -4.31
CA PHE A 14 10.17 -2.23 -2.98
C PHE A 14 11.43 -2.56 -2.18
N PRO A 15 11.94 -1.63 -1.38
CA PRO A 15 13.12 -1.91 -0.58
C PRO A 15 12.83 -3.00 0.45
N ASN A 16 13.88 -3.71 0.86
CA ASN A 16 13.81 -4.88 1.75
C ASN A 16 13.29 -4.60 3.17
N TRP A 17 12.80 -3.40 3.50
CA TRP A 17 12.17 -3.15 4.80
C TRP A 17 10.86 -3.93 4.99
N LEU A 18 10.24 -4.40 3.90
CA LEU A 18 9.19 -5.42 3.96
C LEU A 18 9.67 -6.76 4.57
N ALA A 19 10.99 -7.00 4.63
CA ALA A 19 11.55 -8.17 5.28
C ALA A 19 11.62 -8.03 6.81
N ASP A 20 11.55 -6.80 7.36
CA ASP A 20 11.50 -6.58 8.81
C ASP A 20 10.04 -6.62 9.30
N HIS A 21 9.58 -7.83 9.60
CA HIS A 21 8.24 -8.07 10.16
C HIS A 21 7.98 -7.29 11.47
N SER A 22 9.01 -7.00 12.27
CA SER A 22 8.85 -6.25 13.52
C SER A 22 8.56 -4.78 13.24
N PHE A 23 9.23 -4.20 12.23
CA PHE A 23 8.93 -2.85 11.76
C PHE A 23 7.51 -2.76 11.19
N LEU A 24 7.13 -3.70 10.32
CA LEU A 24 5.81 -3.70 9.67
C LEU A 24 4.65 -3.76 10.66
N LYS A 25 4.77 -4.53 11.75
CA LYS A 25 3.76 -4.62 12.82
C LYS A 25 3.52 -3.29 13.54
N LEU A 26 4.52 -2.40 13.54
CA LEU A 26 4.45 -1.10 14.21
C LEU A 26 4.16 0.06 13.25
N LEU A 27 4.12 -0.20 11.94
CA LEU A 27 3.91 0.80 10.91
C LEU A 27 2.44 1.22 10.88
N VAL A 28 2.21 2.52 11.08
CA VAL A 28 0.88 3.12 11.26
C VAL A 28 0.55 4.07 10.11
N GLN A 29 1.56 4.67 9.51
CA GLN A 29 1.41 5.56 8.36
C GLN A 29 2.46 5.21 7.30
N LEU A 30 2.00 5.05 6.07
CA LEU A 30 2.84 4.86 4.89
C LEU A 30 2.45 5.89 3.84
N SER A 31 3.44 6.65 3.36
CA SER A 31 3.30 7.57 2.24
C SER A 31 4.31 7.23 1.15
N LEU A 32 3.83 6.98 -0.06
CA LEU A 32 4.64 6.80 -1.26
C LEU A 32 4.38 8.00 -2.18
N SER A 33 5.43 8.68 -2.62
CA SER A 33 5.28 9.89 -3.43
C SER A 33 6.33 9.98 -4.53
N ASN A 34 5.94 10.30 -5.75
CA ASN A 34 6.88 10.52 -6.86
C ASN A 34 7.81 9.32 -7.16
N CYS A 35 7.38 8.10 -6.85
CA CYS A 35 8.13 6.87 -7.16
C CYS A 35 7.75 6.41 -8.58
N LYS A 36 8.28 7.12 -9.58
CA LYS A 36 7.82 7.01 -10.98
C LYS A 36 8.18 5.68 -11.65
N ASP A 37 9.25 5.04 -11.20
CA ASP A 37 9.73 3.77 -11.77
C ASP A 37 8.99 2.55 -11.22
N TYR A 38 8.07 2.76 -10.29
CA TYR A 38 7.34 1.74 -9.56
C TYR A 38 6.06 1.33 -10.31
N ASP A 39 6.00 0.07 -10.76
CA ASP A 39 4.92 -0.44 -11.61
C ASP A 39 3.86 -1.26 -10.88
N SER A 40 4.18 -1.78 -9.69
CA SER A 40 3.31 -2.68 -8.93
C SER A 40 3.39 -2.41 -7.43
N LEU A 41 2.26 -2.40 -6.73
CA LEU A 41 2.24 -2.19 -5.29
C LEU A 41 2.45 -3.52 -4.54
N PRO A 42 3.21 -3.54 -3.44
CA PRO A 42 3.33 -4.73 -2.62
C PRO A 42 2.01 -5.01 -1.87
N ALA A 43 1.93 -6.17 -1.22
CA ALA A 43 0.82 -6.57 -0.37
C ALA A 43 0.74 -5.72 0.90
N LEU A 44 0.22 -4.49 0.79
CA LEU A 44 0.06 -3.56 1.90
C LEU A 44 -1.12 -3.93 2.81
N GLY A 45 -2.08 -4.73 2.31
CA GLY A 45 -3.22 -5.23 3.07
C GLY A 45 -2.87 -6.10 4.27
N GLN A 46 -1.65 -6.66 4.31
CA GLN A 46 -1.18 -7.50 5.42
C GLN A 46 -0.67 -6.69 6.64
N LEU A 47 -0.56 -5.36 6.52
CA LEU A 47 0.03 -4.51 7.56
C LEU A 47 -0.98 -4.28 8.71
N PRO A 48 -0.78 -4.89 9.89
CA PRO A 48 -1.84 -5.04 10.89
C PRO A 48 -2.18 -3.76 11.64
N SER A 49 -1.28 -2.78 11.65
CA SER A 49 -1.40 -1.52 12.38
C SER A 49 -1.51 -0.30 11.47
N LEU A 50 -1.54 -0.51 10.15
CA LEU A 50 -1.55 0.58 9.18
C LEU A 50 -2.92 1.29 9.23
N LYS A 51 -2.90 2.56 9.60
CA LYS A 51 -4.08 3.43 9.67
C LYS A 51 -4.18 4.39 8.49
N PHE A 52 -3.05 4.88 8.01
CA PHE A 52 -2.99 5.89 6.97
C PHE A 52 -2.11 5.41 5.82
N LEU A 53 -2.69 5.28 4.63
CA LEU A 53 -1.99 4.97 3.40
C LEU A 53 -2.21 6.08 2.38
N ALA A 54 -1.11 6.67 1.91
CA ALA A 54 -1.13 7.65 0.82
C ALA A 54 -0.17 7.21 -0.29
N ILE A 55 -0.67 7.20 -1.53
CA ILE A 55 0.09 6.80 -2.72
C ILE A 55 -0.11 7.89 -3.76
N ARG A 56 0.96 8.65 -4.05
CA ARG A 56 0.90 9.86 -4.87
C ARG A 56 1.97 9.89 -5.95
N GLY A 57 1.67 10.48 -7.11
CA GLY A 57 2.68 10.72 -8.15
C GLY A 57 3.29 9.44 -8.71
N MET A 58 2.49 8.38 -8.87
CA MET A 58 2.95 7.05 -9.29
C MET A 58 2.68 6.86 -10.79
N HIS A 59 3.70 7.05 -11.62
CA HIS A 59 3.50 7.14 -13.08
C HIS A 59 3.31 5.79 -13.77
N ARG A 60 3.94 4.73 -13.25
CA ARG A 60 3.91 3.39 -13.86
C ARG A 60 2.82 2.48 -13.30
N ILE A 61 2.14 2.89 -12.23
CA ILE A 61 1.00 2.14 -11.72
C ILE A 61 -0.18 2.35 -12.67
N THR A 62 -0.59 1.27 -13.32
CA THR A 62 -1.79 1.25 -14.17
C THR A 62 -2.97 0.59 -13.49
N GLU A 63 -2.71 -0.31 -12.54
CA GLU A 63 -3.74 -1.09 -11.87
C GLU A 63 -3.37 -1.40 -10.42
N VAL A 64 -4.42 -1.57 -9.61
CA VAL A 64 -4.32 -2.12 -8.25
C VAL A 64 -5.04 -3.46 -8.28
N MET A 65 -4.27 -4.54 -8.21
CA MET A 65 -4.76 -5.92 -8.28
C MET A 65 -4.83 -6.58 -6.89
N GLU A 66 -5.29 -7.83 -6.85
CA GLU A 66 -5.51 -8.59 -5.62
C GLU A 66 -4.26 -8.72 -4.74
N GLU A 67 -3.05 -8.70 -5.31
CA GLU A 67 -1.81 -8.78 -4.54
C GLU A 67 -1.65 -7.63 -3.56
N PHE A 68 -2.25 -6.46 -3.83
CA PHE A 68 -2.28 -5.33 -2.91
C PHE A 68 -2.93 -5.68 -1.57
N TYR A 69 -3.94 -6.55 -1.63
CA TYR A 69 -4.72 -7.01 -0.49
C TYR A 69 -4.16 -8.26 0.16
N ARG A 70 -3.28 -9.01 -0.53
CA ARG A 70 -2.95 -10.40 -0.18
C ARG A 70 -2.77 -10.60 1.33
N SER A 71 -3.74 -11.31 1.90
CA SER A 71 -3.71 -11.83 3.26
C SER A 71 -3.41 -13.32 3.16
N SER A 72 -2.30 -13.77 3.75
CA SER A 72 -1.93 -15.19 3.82
C SER A 72 -2.78 -15.98 4.84
N SER A 73 -3.84 -15.38 5.38
CA SER A 73 -4.65 -15.91 6.48
C SER A 73 -6.12 -15.56 6.30
N SER A 74 -7.02 -16.20 7.05
CA SER A 74 -8.46 -15.89 7.09
C SER A 74 -8.80 -14.48 7.61
N LYS A 75 -7.80 -13.60 7.78
CA LYS A 75 -7.97 -12.23 8.24
C LYS A 75 -8.28 -11.31 7.07
N LYS A 76 -9.26 -10.43 7.27
CA LYS A 76 -9.58 -9.34 6.35
C LYS A 76 -8.34 -8.44 6.17
N PRO A 77 -8.04 -8.02 4.93
CA PRO A 77 -6.96 -7.07 4.70
C PRO A 77 -7.29 -5.71 5.32
N PHE A 78 -6.28 -4.84 5.45
CA PHE A 78 -6.40 -3.46 5.93
C PHE A 78 -7.28 -3.29 7.19
N ASN A 79 -7.15 -4.22 8.13
CA ASN A 79 -7.97 -4.31 9.35
C ASN A 79 -7.96 -3.07 10.25
N SER A 80 -6.94 -2.21 10.10
CA SER A 80 -6.74 -0.99 10.88
C SER A 80 -6.81 0.29 10.03
N LEU A 81 -7.03 0.19 8.71
CA LEU A 81 -6.92 1.33 7.80
C LEU A 81 -8.11 2.27 7.96
N GLU A 82 -7.82 3.51 8.32
CA GLU A 82 -8.79 4.59 8.57
C GLU A 82 -8.77 5.63 7.44
N LYS A 83 -7.68 5.72 6.68
CA LYS A 83 -7.58 6.60 5.51
C LYS A 83 -6.76 5.96 4.40
N LEU A 84 -7.36 5.89 3.22
CA LEU A 84 -6.73 5.49 1.97
C LEU A 84 -6.77 6.67 1.01
N GLU A 85 -5.64 7.03 0.46
CA GLU A 85 -5.54 8.09 -0.53
C GLU A 85 -4.67 7.66 -1.69
N PHE A 86 -5.21 7.83 -2.88
CA PHE A 86 -4.45 7.78 -4.11
C PHE A 86 -4.63 9.10 -4.86
N ALA A 87 -3.53 9.69 -5.34
CA ALA A 87 -3.57 10.94 -6.09
C ALA A 87 -2.48 10.96 -7.16
N GLU A 88 -2.66 11.73 -8.24
CA GLU A 88 -1.61 11.92 -9.25
C GLU A 88 -1.05 10.59 -9.80
N ILE A 89 -1.95 9.67 -10.19
CA ILE A 89 -1.60 8.38 -10.81
C ILE A 89 -2.05 8.43 -12.27
N PRO A 90 -1.25 9.03 -13.17
CA PRO A 90 -1.70 9.44 -14.51
C PRO A 90 -2.15 8.28 -15.39
N GLU A 91 -1.55 7.11 -15.23
CA GLU A 91 -1.83 5.93 -16.06
C GLU A 91 -2.84 4.96 -15.41
N TRP A 92 -3.53 5.38 -14.33
CA TRP A 92 -4.46 4.50 -13.63
C TRP A 92 -5.67 4.14 -14.48
N LYS A 93 -5.80 2.85 -14.78
CA LYS A 93 -6.89 2.24 -15.55
C LYS A 93 -7.88 1.46 -14.70
N HIS A 94 -7.40 0.66 -13.74
CA HIS A 94 -8.25 -0.28 -13.02
C HIS A 94 -7.93 -0.40 -11.53
N TRP A 95 -8.96 -0.61 -10.71
CA TRP A 95 -8.81 -0.97 -9.31
C TRP A 95 -9.70 -2.17 -9.00
N HIS A 96 -9.07 -3.32 -8.76
CA HIS A 96 -9.74 -4.57 -8.45
C HIS A 96 -10.07 -4.66 -6.95
N VAL A 97 -11.29 -4.30 -6.57
CA VAL A 97 -11.76 -4.36 -5.18
C VAL A 97 -12.35 -5.75 -4.90
N LEU A 98 -11.87 -6.42 -3.84
CA LEU A 98 -12.25 -7.79 -3.48
C LEU A 98 -13.65 -7.95 -2.85
N GLY A 99 -14.64 -7.14 -3.24
CA GLY A 99 -16.00 -7.25 -2.72
C GLY A 99 -16.22 -6.51 -1.40
N ASN A 100 -16.83 -7.17 -0.40
CA ASN A 100 -17.21 -6.55 0.87
C ASN A 100 -16.26 -6.96 2.01
N GLY A 101 -15.49 -6.00 2.52
CA GLY A 101 -14.83 -6.10 3.82
C GLY A 101 -13.32 -5.97 3.80
N GLU A 102 -12.75 -5.47 2.70
CA GLU A 102 -11.32 -5.21 2.54
C GLU A 102 -10.86 -4.02 3.36
N PHE A 103 -11.77 -3.07 3.60
CA PHE A 103 -11.51 -1.87 4.37
C PHE A 103 -12.54 -1.74 5.50
N PRO A 104 -12.47 -2.59 6.54
CA PRO A 104 -13.51 -2.66 7.57
C PRO A 104 -13.64 -1.39 8.44
N ARG A 105 -12.75 -0.41 8.26
CA ARG A 105 -12.68 0.83 9.04
C ARG A 105 -12.62 2.10 8.18
N LEU A 106 -12.69 1.96 6.86
CA LEU A 106 -12.70 3.06 5.90
C LEU A 106 -14.15 3.40 5.54
#